data_AF-A0A815PZV1-F1
#
_entry.id   AF-A0A815PZV1-F1
#
_cell.length_a   1.000
_cell.length_b   1.000
_cell.length_c   1.000
_cell.angle_alpha   90.00
_cell.angle_beta   90.00
_cell.angle_gamma   90.00
#
_symmetry.space_group_name_H-M   'P 1'
#
loop_
_entity.id
_entity.type
_entity.pdbx_description
1 polymer ?
#
loop_
_entity_poly.entity_id
_entity_poly.type
_entity_poly.pdbx_seq_one_letter_code
_entity_poly.pdbx_strand_id
1 'polypeptide(L)'
;MILHKIYSEIEIFFRRIQMSKDLAGFNPEIYFLLNRLWIIQTLICMFYCMKIKKYLPSITITNNSKHIFISQFNFVLLTYTVLYFTEILYTHLIIFRFNSFIHHTIAIIIFIFTIFNQNIICVSYLIPYLIHSLYWCFQVQYDYLLYIYNISLILVIFLIICFSNLTKKFKFQVTIIALVLFHFNVFTHFYDNDLNHFEKEKLFKLIKSLILSFLAATPFYFYLIYN
;
A
#
# COMPACT_ATOMS: atom_id res chain seq x y z
N MET A 1 -19.10 -12.91 -30.28
CA MET A 1 -18.54 -11.73 -30.98
C MET A 1 -18.58 -10.45 -30.13
N ILE A 2 -19.68 -10.15 -29.43
CA ILE A 2 -19.81 -8.94 -28.58
C ILE A 2 -18.90 -8.98 -27.35
N LEU A 3 -18.82 -10.12 -26.64
CA LEU A 3 -17.93 -10.29 -25.48
C LEU A 3 -16.44 -10.10 -25.84
N HIS A 4 -15.97 -10.69 -26.95
CA HIS A 4 -14.58 -10.55 -27.38
C HIS A 4 -14.22 -9.10 -27.74
N LYS A 5 -15.18 -8.33 -28.27
CA LYS A 5 -14.99 -6.91 -28.58
C LYS A 5 -14.95 -6.04 -27.33
N ILE A 6 -15.82 -6.31 -26.36
CA ILE A 6 -15.81 -5.67 -25.04
C ILE A 6 -14.50 -6.00 -24.29
N TYR A 7 -14.08 -7.27 -24.29
CA TYR A 7 -12.80 -7.67 -23.72
C TYR A 7 -11.63 -6.98 -24.41
N SER A 8 -11.62 -6.88 -25.75
CA SER A 8 -10.55 -6.17 -26.47
C SER A 8 -10.53 -4.67 -26.21
N GLU A 9 -11.69 -4.02 -26.05
CA GLU A 9 -11.76 -2.57 -25.77
C GLU A 9 -11.39 -2.25 -24.32
N ILE A 10 -11.81 -3.10 -23.37
CA ILE A 10 -11.41 -3.03 -21.96
C ILE A 10 -9.91 -3.32 -21.83
N GLU A 11 -9.40 -4.34 -22.52
CA GLU A 11 -7.99 -4.66 -22.58
C GLU A 11 -7.18 -3.52 -23.20
N ILE A 12 -7.63 -2.90 -24.30
CA ILE A 12 -6.98 -1.73 -24.90
C ILE A 12 -7.01 -0.53 -23.95
N PHE A 13 -8.11 -0.30 -23.24
CA PHE A 13 -8.22 0.75 -22.22
C PHE A 13 -7.25 0.52 -21.06
N PHE A 14 -7.19 -0.70 -20.52
CA PHE A 14 -6.25 -1.05 -19.45
C PHE A 14 -4.80 -1.11 -19.95
N ARG A 15 -4.55 -1.49 -21.22
CA ARG A 15 -3.25 -1.39 -21.90
C ARG A 15 -2.77 0.06 -22.05
N ARG A 16 -3.69 1.01 -22.23
CA ARG A 16 -3.40 2.46 -22.23
C ARG A 16 -3.20 3.05 -20.82
N ILE A 17 -3.78 2.40 -19.81
CA ILE A 17 -3.53 2.70 -18.39
C ILE A 17 -2.26 2.01 -17.89
N GLN A 18 -1.72 1.04 -18.63
CA GLN A 18 -0.84 0.01 -18.11
C GLN A 18 0.49 0.51 -17.59
N MET A 19 0.81 0.03 -16.40
CA MET A 19 1.74 0.63 -15.47
C MET A 19 2.95 -0.27 -15.24
N SER A 20 4.02 0.10 -15.91
CA SER A 20 5.39 -0.04 -15.48
C SER A 20 6.14 0.94 -16.39
N LYS A 21 7.19 1.61 -15.93
CA LYS A 21 7.93 2.59 -16.75
C LYS A 21 8.45 2.02 -18.09
N ASP A 22 8.36 0.69 -18.25
CA ASP A 22 9.02 -0.08 -19.31
C ASP A 22 8.06 -0.88 -20.20
N LEU A 23 6.73 -0.68 -20.10
CA LEU A 23 5.76 -1.31 -21.02
C LEU A 23 5.13 -0.27 -21.97
N ALA A 24 5.37 -0.44 -23.27
CA ALA A 24 4.83 0.41 -24.32
C ALA A 24 3.29 0.48 -24.26
N GLY A 25 2.74 1.65 -23.92
CA GLY A 25 1.32 1.86 -23.62
C GLY A 25 1.04 2.97 -22.59
N PHE A 26 2.09 3.45 -21.92
CA PHE A 26 2.07 4.46 -20.87
C PHE A 26 1.50 5.82 -21.29
N ASN A 27 0.37 6.25 -20.71
CA ASN A 27 0.07 7.68 -20.57
C ASN A 27 0.36 8.14 -19.11
N PRO A 28 1.55 8.71 -18.84
CA PRO A 28 1.95 9.16 -17.50
C PRO A 28 0.93 10.11 -16.86
N GLU A 29 0.28 10.92 -17.69
CA GLU A 29 -0.56 12.02 -17.24
C GLU A 29 -1.80 11.54 -16.48
N ILE A 30 -2.39 10.42 -16.91
CA ILE A 30 -3.55 9.81 -16.25
C ILE A 30 -3.16 9.32 -14.85
N TYR A 31 -1.98 8.71 -14.73
CA TYR A 31 -1.51 8.20 -13.45
C TYR A 31 -1.20 9.32 -12.45
N PHE A 32 -0.54 10.38 -12.90
CA PHE A 32 -0.29 11.56 -12.06
C PHE A 32 -1.61 12.22 -11.64
N LEU A 33 -2.58 12.32 -12.55
CA LEU A 33 -3.89 12.89 -12.24
C LEU A 33 -4.62 12.07 -11.17
N LEU A 34 -4.67 10.73 -11.32
CA LEU A 34 -5.31 9.85 -10.34
C LEU A 34 -4.66 9.95 -8.96
N ASN A 35 -3.33 9.88 -8.87
CA ASN A 35 -2.63 10.01 -7.59
C ASN A 35 -2.86 11.37 -6.92
N ARG A 36 -2.92 12.46 -7.69
CA ARG A 36 -3.26 13.79 -7.14
C ARG A 36 -4.67 13.82 -6.57
N LEU A 37 -5.64 13.23 -7.27
CA LEU A 37 -7.01 13.12 -6.77
C LEU A 37 -7.06 12.26 -5.50
N TRP A 38 -6.34 11.14 -5.46
CA TRP A 38 -6.25 10.29 -4.28
C TRP A 38 -5.60 10.97 -3.08
N ILE A 39 -4.56 11.80 -3.29
CA ILE A 39 -3.98 12.65 -2.24
C ILE A 39 -5.05 13.58 -1.67
N ILE A 40 -5.77 14.30 -2.53
CA ILE A 40 -6.79 15.25 -2.10
C ILE A 40 -7.87 14.53 -1.27
N GLN A 41 -8.36 13.38 -1.73
CA GLN A 41 -9.37 12.61 -1.01
C GLN A 41 -8.84 12.05 0.32
N THR A 42 -7.58 11.60 0.36
CA THR A 42 -6.93 11.13 1.59
C THR A 42 -6.79 12.27 2.60
N LEU A 43 -6.40 13.47 2.15
CA LEU A 43 -6.33 14.67 2.98
C LEU A 43 -7.70 15.08 3.51
N ILE A 44 -8.75 15.09 2.67
CA ILE A 44 -10.13 15.37 3.10
C ILE A 44 -10.56 14.39 4.19
N CYS A 45 -10.31 13.09 4.00
CA CYS A 45 -10.60 12.07 4.99
C CYS A 45 -9.82 12.31 6.30
N MET A 46 -8.55 12.67 6.19
CA MET A 46 -7.68 12.96 7.34
C MET A 46 -8.17 14.19 8.13
N PHE A 47 -8.53 15.28 7.44
CA PHE A 47 -9.10 16.47 8.09
C PHE A 47 -10.43 16.17 8.77
N TYR A 48 -11.27 15.34 8.17
CA TYR A 48 -12.48 14.86 8.81
C TYR A 48 -12.15 14.08 10.10
N CYS A 49 -11.20 13.13 10.05
CA CYS A 49 -10.74 12.40 11.22
C CYS A 49 -10.22 13.33 12.33
N MET A 50 -9.46 14.38 11.98
CA MET A 50 -9.01 15.40 12.94
C MET A 50 -10.19 16.16 13.56
N LYS A 51 -11.18 16.58 12.75
CA LYS A 51 -12.39 17.28 13.22
C LYS A 51 -13.17 16.46 14.23
N ILE A 52 -13.29 15.15 14.02
CA ILE A 52 -13.97 14.23 14.95
C ILE A 52 -13.02 13.66 16.03
N LYS A 53 -11.79 14.19 16.14
CA LYS A 53 -10.74 13.79 17.10
C LYS A 53 -10.36 12.30 17.04
N LYS A 54 -10.51 11.66 15.87
CA LYS A 54 -10.16 10.25 15.64
C LYS A 54 -8.72 10.14 15.14
N TYR A 55 -7.77 10.25 16.05
CA TYR A 55 -6.33 10.17 15.75
C TYR A 55 -5.79 8.73 15.68
N LEU A 56 -6.43 7.80 16.39
CA LEU A 56 -6.06 6.39 16.46
C LEU A 56 -7.26 5.50 16.11
N PRO A 57 -7.02 4.24 15.69
CA PRO A 57 -8.09 3.27 15.49
C PRO A 57 -8.87 3.01 16.78
N SER A 58 -10.18 2.80 16.66
CA SER A 58 -11.03 2.51 17.81
C SER A 58 -12.05 1.41 17.54
N ILE A 59 -12.37 0.56 18.54
CA ILE A 59 -13.46 -0.44 18.46
C ILE A 59 -14.82 0.25 18.37
N THR A 60 -14.96 1.43 18.98
CA THR A 60 -16.23 2.14 19.05
C THR A 60 -16.70 2.49 17.64
N ILE A 61 -17.78 1.83 17.21
CA ILE A 61 -18.47 2.14 15.96
C ILE A 61 -19.11 3.52 16.16
N THR A 62 -18.38 4.57 15.82
CA THR A 62 -19.02 5.87 15.63
C THR A 62 -19.96 5.70 14.44
N ASN A 63 -21.24 6.07 14.56
CA ASN A 63 -22.22 6.14 13.45
C ASN A 63 -21.71 6.89 12.21
N ASN A 64 -20.58 7.59 12.36
CA ASN A 64 -19.75 8.25 11.36
C ASN A 64 -19.16 7.33 10.28
N SER A 65 -19.20 6.00 10.40
CA SER A 65 -18.72 5.07 9.33
C SER A 65 -19.43 5.31 7.99
N LYS A 66 -20.67 5.81 8.02
CA LYS A 66 -21.44 6.19 6.82
C LYS A 66 -21.21 7.64 6.36
N HIS A 67 -20.26 8.36 6.94
CA HIS A 67 -20.01 9.75 6.56
C HIS A 67 -19.44 9.83 5.14
N ILE A 68 -19.85 10.86 4.39
CA ILE A 68 -19.50 11.00 2.96
C ILE A 68 -18.00 10.93 2.69
N PHE A 69 -17.17 11.53 3.54
CA PHE A 69 -15.71 11.50 3.41
C PHE A 69 -15.08 10.11 3.64
N ILE A 70 -15.67 9.27 4.49
CA ILE A 70 -15.22 7.88 4.65
C ILE A 70 -15.67 7.06 3.43
N SER A 71 -16.89 7.29 2.94
CA SER A 71 -17.38 6.65 1.72
C SER A 71 -16.52 7.00 0.49
N GLN A 72 -16.14 8.27 0.34
CA GLN A 72 -15.23 8.74 -0.71
C GLN A 72 -13.85 8.08 -0.59
N PHE A 73 -13.29 7.98 0.63
CA PHE A 73 -12.02 7.27 0.83
C PHE A 73 -12.13 5.77 0.51
N ASN A 74 -13.23 5.11 0.87
CA ASN A 74 -13.46 3.71 0.48
C ASN A 74 -13.57 3.55 -1.05
N PHE A 75 -14.17 4.51 -1.74
CA PHE A 75 -14.17 4.52 -3.20
C PHE A 75 -12.75 4.65 -3.75
N VAL A 76 -11.90 5.49 -3.14
CA VAL A 76 -10.46 5.54 -3.49
C VAL A 76 -9.78 4.18 -3.31
N LEU A 77 -9.99 3.51 -2.17
CA LEU A 77 -9.45 2.16 -1.93
C LEU A 77 -9.94 1.14 -2.95
N LEU A 78 -11.21 1.24 -3.37
CA LEU A 78 -11.77 0.40 -4.42
C LEU A 78 -11.07 0.67 -5.76
N THR A 79 -10.85 1.94 -6.13
CA THR A 79 -10.14 2.28 -7.36
C THR A 79 -8.69 1.79 -7.35
N TYR A 80 -7.99 1.88 -6.21
CA TYR A 80 -6.66 1.29 -6.04
C TYR A 80 -6.68 -0.23 -6.22
N THR A 81 -7.68 -0.90 -5.63
CA THR A 81 -7.83 -2.35 -5.72
C THR A 81 -8.00 -2.80 -7.17
N VAL A 82 -8.87 -2.12 -7.92
CA VAL A 82 -9.09 -2.42 -9.35
C VAL A 82 -7.82 -2.19 -10.15
N LEU A 83 -7.12 -1.08 -9.91
CA LEU A 83 -5.90 -0.75 -10.63
C LEU A 83 -4.75 -1.73 -10.33
N TYR A 84 -4.55 -2.14 -9.07
CA TYR A 84 -3.54 -3.14 -8.73
C TYR A 84 -3.89 -4.53 -9.29
N PHE A 85 -5.17 -4.88 -9.32
CA PHE A 85 -5.61 -6.12 -9.92
C PHE A 85 -5.39 -6.15 -11.43
N THR A 86 -5.71 -5.05 -12.13
CA THR A 86 -5.49 -4.94 -13.58
C THR A 86 -4.00 -4.93 -13.91
N GLU A 87 -3.16 -4.27 -13.11
CA GLU A 87 -1.71 -4.36 -13.25
C GLU A 87 -1.22 -5.79 -13.17
N ILE A 88 -1.58 -6.54 -12.13
CA ILE A 88 -1.19 -7.95 -11.97
C ILE A 88 -1.56 -8.78 -13.21
N LEU A 89 -2.78 -8.61 -13.73
CA LEU A 89 -3.29 -9.37 -14.86
C LEU A 89 -2.60 -9.03 -16.18
N TYR A 90 -2.42 -7.74 -16.46
CA TYR A 90 -2.00 -7.30 -17.78
C TYR A 90 -0.48 -7.14 -17.93
N THR A 91 0.26 -6.79 -16.87
CA THR A 91 1.74 -6.57 -16.96
C THR A 91 2.57 -7.82 -16.68
N HIS A 92 1.92 -8.99 -16.51
CA HIS A 92 2.58 -10.25 -16.21
C HIS A 92 3.57 -10.12 -15.04
N LEU A 93 3.22 -9.37 -13.98
CA LEU A 93 4.10 -9.12 -12.83
C LEU A 93 4.60 -10.42 -12.20
N ILE A 94 3.79 -11.49 -12.22
CA ILE A 94 4.17 -12.79 -11.68
C ILE A 94 5.48 -13.30 -12.31
N ILE A 95 5.67 -13.07 -13.62
CA ILE A 95 6.80 -13.59 -14.38
C ILE A 95 7.94 -12.57 -14.40
N PHE A 96 7.65 -11.31 -14.69
CA PHE A 96 8.68 -10.29 -14.93
C PHE A 96 9.07 -9.47 -13.70
N ARG A 97 8.20 -9.36 -12.70
CA ARG A 97 8.37 -8.47 -11.53
C ARG A 97 7.70 -9.05 -10.28
N PHE A 98 8.13 -10.24 -9.86
CA PHE A 98 7.50 -10.99 -8.77
C PHE A 98 7.38 -10.20 -7.46
N ASN A 99 8.36 -9.34 -7.17
CA ASN A 99 8.31 -8.44 -6.01
C ASN A 99 7.14 -7.45 -6.08
N SER A 100 6.92 -6.85 -7.25
CA SER A 100 5.78 -5.96 -7.48
C SER A 100 4.46 -6.73 -7.36
N PHE A 101 4.38 -7.95 -7.89
CA PHE A 101 3.20 -8.82 -7.74
C PHE A 101 2.83 -9.05 -6.27
N ILE A 102 3.81 -9.39 -5.42
CA ILE A 102 3.58 -9.59 -3.99
C ILE A 102 3.12 -8.29 -3.31
N HIS A 103 3.81 -7.18 -3.57
CA HIS A 103 3.43 -5.87 -3.01
C HIS A 103 1.97 -5.51 -3.35
N HIS A 104 1.58 -5.66 -4.63
CA HIS A 104 0.23 -5.34 -5.09
C HIS A 104 -0.82 -6.26 -4.45
N THR A 105 -0.49 -7.54 -4.28
CA THR A 105 -1.39 -8.50 -3.61
C THR A 105 -1.60 -8.15 -2.14
N ILE A 106 -0.53 -7.84 -1.41
CA ILE A 106 -0.63 -7.41 0.00
C ILE A 106 -1.43 -6.11 0.11
N ALA A 107 -1.17 -5.14 -0.77
CA ALA A 107 -1.90 -3.88 -0.80
C ALA A 107 -3.40 -4.09 -1.06
N ILE A 108 -3.77 -4.94 -2.01
CA ILE A 108 -5.17 -5.33 -2.25
C ILE A 108 -5.81 -5.91 -0.98
N ILE A 109 -5.13 -6.82 -0.29
CA ILE A 109 -5.61 -7.40 0.97
C ILE A 109 -5.85 -6.31 2.01
N ILE A 110 -4.92 -5.35 2.15
CA ILE A 110 -5.04 -4.21 3.06
C ILE A 110 -6.25 -3.33 2.70
N PHE A 111 -6.43 -3.01 1.42
CA PHE A 111 -7.53 -2.16 0.96
C PHE A 111 -8.88 -2.81 1.23
N ILE A 112 -9.04 -4.09 0.87
CA ILE A 112 -10.25 -4.88 1.14
C ILE A 112 -10.50 -4.95 2.65
N PHE A 113 -9.47 -5.28 3.44
CA PHE A 113 -9.58 -5.32 4.90
C PHE A 113 -10.06 -3.98 5.48
N THR A 114 -9.56 -2.86 4.96
CA THR A 114 -9.94 -1.51 5.40
C THR A 114 -11.39 -1.18 5.06
N ILE A 115 -11.85 -1.53 3.85
CA ILE A 115 -13.22 -1.32 3.40
C ILE A 115 -14.21 -2.02 4.34
N PHE A 116 -13.89 -3.24 4.77
CA PHE A 116 -14.72 -4.01 5.71
C PHE A 116 -14.54 -3.60 7.19
N ASN A 117 -13.42 -2.95 7.54
CA ASN A 117 -13.09 -2.59 8.92
C ASN A 117 -12.86 -1.07 9.08
N GLN A 118 -13.82 -0.24 8.64
CA GLN A 118 -13.72 1.22 8.61
C GLN A 118 -13.42 1.88 9.97
N ASN A 119 -13.64 1.16 11.06
CA ASN A 119 -13.27 1.58 12.40
C ASN A 119 -11.77 1.91 12.54
N ILE A 120 -10.92 1.36 11.67
CA ILE A 120 -9.48 1.66 11.65
C ILE A 120 -9.11 2.99 11.02
N ILE A 121 -10.00 3.54 10.16
CA ILE A 121 -9.74 4.78 9.43
C ILE A 121 -9.64 5.92 10.45
N CYS A 122 -8.45 6.49 10.57
CA CYS A 122 -8.08 7.54 11.50
C CYS A 122 -6.85 8.30 10.96
N VAL A 123 -6.47 9.39 11.62
CA VAL A 123 -5.34 10.22 11.15
C VAL A 123 -4.07 9.40 10.98
N SER A 124 -3.64 8.65 12.01
CA SER A 124 -2.40 7.87 11.93
C SER A 124 -2.44 6.82 10.83
N TYR A 125 -3.57 6.12 10.69
CA TYR A 125 -3.76 5.08 9.68
C TYR A 125 -3.66 5.61 8.24
N LEU A 126 -4.04 6.87 7.99
CA LEU A 126 -4.01 7.48 6.66
C LEU A 126 -2.64 8.01 6.23
N ILE A 127 -1.69 8.17 7.17
CA ILE A 127 -0.34 8.71 6.87
C ILE A 127 0.41 7.88 5.81
N PRO A 128 0.49 6.54 5.90
CA PRO A 128 1.20 5.74 4.89
C PRO A 128 0.55 5.86 3.50
N TYR A 129 -0.78 5.96 3.42
CA TYR A 129 -1.49 6.15 2.15
C TYR A 129 -1.16 7.50 1.51
N LEU A 130 -1.09 8.56 2.31
CA LEU A 130 -0.71 9.88 1.84
C LEU A 130 0.73 9.89 1.29
N ILE A 131 1.68 9.30 2.03
CA ILE A 131 3.08 9.20 1.61
C ILE A 131 3.21 8.34 0.34
N HIS A 132 2.50 7.22 0.26
CA HIS A 132 2.48 6.37 -0.92
C HIS A 132 1.94 7.11 -2.15
N SER A 133 0.85 7.86 -2.00
CA SER A 133 0.27 8.64 -3.10
C SER A 133 1.21 9.79 -3.53
N LEU A 134 1.94 10.39 -2.57
CA LEU A 134 2.98 11.39 -2.84
C LEU A 134 4.15 10.80 -3.62
N TYR A 135 4.65 9.62 -3.22
CA TYR A 135 5.71 8.89 -3.92
C TYR A 135 5.40 8.76 -5.41
N TRP A 136 4.15 8.45 -5.76
CA TRP A 136 3.71 8.28 -7.14
C TRP A 136 3.35 9.59 -7.87
N CYS A 137 3.19 10.71 -7.15
CA CYS A 137 2.95 12.01 -7.77
C CYS A 137 4.23 12.69 -8.29
N PHE A 138 5.39 12.35 -7.74
CA PHE A 138 6.66 12.93 -8.15
C PHE A 138 7.33 12.08 -9.24
N GLN A 139 7.58 12.69 -10.41
CA GLN A 139 8.22 12.03 -11.56
C GLN A 139 9.65 11.53 -11.27
N VAL A 140 10.31 12.13 -10.29
CA VAL A 140 11.67 11.79 -9.89
C VAL A 140 11.62 10.71 -8.83
N GLN A 141 12.20 9.54 -9.12
CA GLN A 141 12.38 8.41 -8.19
C GLN A 141 13.24 8.85 -7.01
N TYR A 142 12.62 9.44 -5.99
CA TYR A 142 13.29 9.64 -4.72
C TYR A 142 13.13 8.36 -3.90
N ASP A 143 14.17 7.52 -3.92
CA ASP A 143 14.31 6.40 -2.98
C ASP A 143 14.01 6.83 -1.53
N TYR A 144 14.31 8.09 -1.20
CA TYR A 144 13.94 8.76 0.06
C TYR A 144 12.46 8.63 0.44
N LEU A 145 11.53 8.77 -0.50
CA LEU A 145 10.09 8.68 -0.21
C LEU A 145 9.66 7.24 0.11
N LEU A 146 10.32 6.23 -0.45
CA LEU A 146 10.12 4.83 -0.07
C LEU A 146 10.63 4.55 1.35
N TYR A 147 11.75 5.16 1.75
CA TYR A 147 12.23 5.10 3.14
C TYR A 147 11.24 5.76 4.10
N ILE A 148 10.73 6.96 3.77
CA ILE A 148 9.70 7.62 4.58
C ILE A 148 8.44 6.77 4.67
N TYR A 149 8.03 6.15 3.57
CA TYR A 149 6.87 5.25 3.55
C TYR A 149 7.06 4.07 4.52
N ASN A 150 8.20 3.38 4.46
CA ASN A 150 8.49 2.28 5.38
C ASN A 150 8.59 2.71 6.84
N ILE A 151 9.20 3.87 7.12
CA ILE A 151 9.22 4.44 8.48
C ILE A 151 7.80 4.73 8.96
N SER A 152 6.95 5.28 8.10
CA SER A 152 5.56 5.58 8.45
C SER A 152 4.76 4.32 8.77
N LEU A 153 4.99 3.21 8.05
CA LEU A 153 4.37 1.91 8.35
C LEU A 153 4.74 1.44 9.75
N ILE A 154 6.03 1.44 10.09
CA ILE A 154 6.52 1.03 11.42
C ILE A 154 5.95 1.91 12.53
N LEU A 155 5.95 3.23 12.34
CA LEU A 155 5.40 4.18 13.31
C LEU A 155 3.90 3.97 13.53
N VAL A 156 3.14 3.71 12.47
CA VAL A 156 1.71 3.45 12.57
C VAL A 156 1.45 2.14 13.32
N ILE A 157 2.19 1.06 13.03
CA ILE A 157 2.07 -0.19 13.79
C ILE A 157 2.35 0.04 15.27
N PHE A 158 3.43 0.76 15.59
CA PHE A 158 3.79 1.09 16.97
C PHE A 158 2.66 1.85 17.68
N LEU A 159 2.11 2.89 17.03
CA LEU A 159 1.00 3.65 17.58
C LEU A 159 -0.25 2.79 17.81
N ILE A 160 -0.55 1.88 16.88
CA ILE A 160 -1.70 0.97 16.98
C ILE A 160 -1.52 -0.01 18.14
N ILE A 161 -0.35 -0.62 18.28
CA ILE A 161 -0.07 -1.58 19.36
C ILE A 161 -0.18 -0.88 20.72
N CYS A 162 0.54 0.23 20.88
CA CYS A 162 0.70 0.89 22.18
C CYS A 162 -0.54 1.67 22.63
N PHE A 163 -1.24 2.34 21.71
CA PHE A 163 -2.22 3.36 22.10
C PHE A 163 -3.64 3.14 21.55
N SER A 164 -3.85 2.24 20.60
CA SER A 164 -5.22 1.96 20.14
C SER A 164 -5.99 1.10 21.14
N ASN A 165 -7.31 1.29 21.22
CA ASN A 165 -8.19 0.48 22.05
C ASN A 165 -8.70 -0.78 21.34
N LEU A 166 -8.10 -1.15 20.19
CA LEU A 166 -8.47 -2.32 19.40
C LEU A 166 -8.29 -3.64 20.15
N THR A 167 -9.02 -4.68 19.72
CA THR A 167 -8.86 -6.03 20.28
C THR A 167 -7.47 -6.57 19.98
N LYS A 168 -6.94 -7.42 20.88
CA LYS A 168 -5.62 -8.05 20.70
C LYS A 168 -5.50 -8.76 19.34
N LYS A 169 -6.52 -9.54 18.96
CA LYS A 169 -6.61 -10.22 17.66
C LYS A 169 -6.47 -9.25 16.49
N PHE A 170 -7.11 -8.09 16.57
CA PHE A 170 -7.05 -7.10 15.50
C PHE A 170 -5.68 -6.44 15.42
N LYS A 171 -5.10 -6.04 16.56
CA LYS A 171 -3.74 -5.50 16.63
C LYS A 171 -2.73 -6.50 16.04
N PHE A 172 -2.88 -7.77 16.36
CA PHE A 172 -2.05 -8.86 15.82
C PHE A 172 -2.16 -8.97 14.29
N GLN A 173 -3.37 -8.99 13.74
CA GLN A 173 -3.59 -9.03 12.28
C GLN A 173 -2.95 -7.84 11.55
N VAL A 174 -3.18 -6.62 12.05
CA VAL A 174 -2.59 -5.40 11.46
C VAL A 174 -1.06 -5.43 11.51
N THR A 175 -0.51 -5.89 12.64
CA THR A 175 0.95 -6.00 12.83
C THR A 175 1.56 -6.96 11.81
N ILE A 176 0.97 -8.15 11.62
CA ILE A 176 1.46 -9.12 10.63
C ILE A 176 1.44 -8.52 9.23
N ILE A 177 0.29 -8.00 8.80
CA ILE A 177 0.12 -7.50 7.43
C ILE A 177 1.12 -6.36 7.15
N ALA A 178 1.27 -5.44 8.09
CA ALA A 178 2.14 -4.28 7.92
C ALA A 178 3.63 -4.63 8.03
N LEU A 179 4.01 -5.60 8.88
CA LEU A 179 5.38 -6.14 8.89
C LEU A 179 5.71 -6.84 7.58
N VAL A 180 4.82 -7.69 7.08
CA VAL A 180 4.99 -8.37 5.79
C VAL A 180 5.21 -7.34 4.68
N LEU A 181 4.36 -6.31 4.62
CA LEU A 181 4.54 -5.21 3.65
C LEU A 181 5.87 -4.47 3.83
N PHE A 182 6.26 -4.16 5.06
CA PHE A 182 7.54 -3.51 5.37
C PHE A 182 8.74 -4.35 4.89
N HIS A 183 8.78 -5.65 5.20
CA HIS A 183 9.85 -6.53 4.72
C HIS A 183 9.89 -6.62 3.20
N PHE A 184 8.73 -6.74 2.56
CA PHE A 184 8.68 -6.81 1.09
C PHE A 184 9.10 -5.51 0.43
N ASN A 185 8.77 -4.34 0.98
CA ASN A 185 9.25 -3.06 0.45
C ASN A 185 10.76 -2.91 0.60
N VAL A 186 11.32 -3.31 1.75
CA VAL A 186 12.77 -3.32 1.95
C VAL A 186 13.42 -4.31 0.98
N PHE A 187 12.87 -5.51 0.82
CA PHE A 187 13.37 -6.50 -0.13
C PHE A 187 13.38 -5.97 -1.56
N THR A 188 12.27 -5.37 -1.99
CA THR A 188 12.10 -4.82 -3.35
C THR A 188 13.11 -3.70 -3.64
N HIS A 189 13.40 -2.83 -2.67
CA HIS A 189 14.35 -1.73 -2.86
C HIS A 189 15.79 -2.20 -3.13
N PHE A 190 16.18 -3.34 -2.56
CA PHE A 190 17.54 -3.88 -2.72
C PHE A 190 17.62 -5.04 -3.72
N TYR A 191 16.49 -5.51 -4.22
CA TYR A 191 16.37 -6.60 -5.18
C TYR A 191 15.51 -6.16 -6.38
N ASP A 192 16.03 -5.18 -7.12
CA ASP A 192 15.67 -4.96 -8.52
C ASP A 192 16.67 -5.77 -9.36
N ASN A 193 16.31 -7.01 -9.75
CA ASN A 193 16.62 -7.59 -11.07
C ASN A 193 16.25 -9.08 -11.18
N ASP A 194 15.90 -9.43 -12.41
CA ASP A 194 15.90 -10.75 -13.05
C ASP A 194 16.53 -11.89 -12.22
N LEU A 195 15.77 -12.96 -12.00
CA LEU A 195 16.22 -14.22 -11.38
C LEU A 195 17.42 -14.88 -12.10
N ASN A 196 17.87 -14.31 -13.22
CA ASN A 196 18.89 -14.84 -14.13
C ASN A 196 20.30 -14.23 -13.94
N HIS A 197 20.51 -13.25 -13.05
CA HIS A 197 21.82 -12.64 -12.85
C HIS A 197 22.21 -12.44 -11.38
N PHE A 198 23.07 -13.32 -10.87
CA PHE A 198 23.61 -13.26 -9.51
C PHE A 198 24.86 -12.36 -9.44
N GLU A 199 24.70 -11.13 -8.96
CA GLU A 199 25.83 -10.24 -8.63
C GLU A 199 26.10 -10.27 -7.12
N LYS A 200 27.36 -10.53 -6.72
CA LYS A 200 27.77 -10.61 -5.30
C LYS A 200 27.47 -9.33 -4.51
N GLU A 201 27.60 -8.15 -5.13
CA GLU A 201 27.31 -6.88 -4.48
C GLU A 201 25.81 -6.70 -4.17
N LYS A 202 24.94 -7.14 -5.08
CA LYS A 202 23.48 -7.15 -4.87
C LYS A 202 23.09 -8.11 -3.76
N LEU A 203 23.72 -9.29 -3.69
CA LEU A 203 23.52 -10.25 -2.60
C LEU A 203 23.92 -9.65 -1.23
N PHE A 204 25.04 -8.94 -1.15
CA PHE A 204 25.47 -8.30 0.10
C PHE A 204 24.50 -7.19 0.54
N LYS A 205 24.04 -6.35 -0.40
CA LYS A 205 23.00 -5.34 -0.13
C LYS A 205 21.70 -5.97 0.35
N LEU A 206 21.29 -7.07 -0.27
CA LEU A 206 20.11 -7.84 0.13
C LEU A 206 20.25 -8.42 1.55
N ILE A 207 21.37 -9.05 1.88
CA ILE A 207 21.60 -9.59 3.23
C ILE A 207 21.57 -8.46 4.26
N LYS A 208 22.22 -7.33 3.97
CA LYS A 208 22.23 -6.16 4.85
C LYS A 208 20.81 -5.61 5.06
N SER A 209 20.00 -5.55 4.01
CA SER A 209 18.63 -5.02 4.08
C SER A 209 17.69 -5.96 4.83
N LEU A 210 17.83 -7.27 4.63
CA LEU A 210 17.14 -8.28 5.42
C LEU A 210 17.47 -8.11 6.91
N ILE A 211 18.76 -8.10 7.28
CA ILE A 211 19.18 -7.94 8.67
C ILE A 211 18.61 -6.66 9.27
N LEU A 212 18.74 -5.52 8.58
CA LEU A 212 18.21 -4.24 9.07
C LEU A 212 16.68 -4.26 9.22
N SER A 213 15.96 -4.86 8.27
CA SER A 213 14.51 -4.98 8.36
C SER A 213 14.08 -5.85 9.54
N PHE A 214 14.75 -6.98 9.78
CA PHE A 214 14.47 -7.86 10.92
C PHE A 214 14.80 -7.18 12.25
N LEU A 215 15.92 -6.47 12.34
CA LEU A 215 16.29 -5.70 13.54
C LEU A 215 15.26 -4.60 13.84
N ALA A 216 14.86 -3.82 12.83
CA ALA A 216 13.83 -2.78 12.99
C ALA A 216 12.47 -3.38 13.38
N ALA A 217 12.14 -4.57 12.88
CA ALA A 217 10.92 -5.29 13.18
C ALA A 217 10.95 -6.08 14.52
N THR A 218 12.13 -6.22 15.16
CA THR A 218 12.33 -7.10 16.32
C THR A 218 11.35 -6.85 17.47
N PRO A 219 11.09 -5.60 17.91
CA PRO A 219 10.11 -5.34 18.98
C PRO A 219 8.71 -5.87 18.65
N PHE A 220 8.33 -5.87 17.37
CA PHE A 220 7.03 -6.34 16.91
C PHE A 220 6.96 -7.86 16.87
N TYR A 221 8.06 -8.56 16.56
CA TYR A 221 8.09 -10.02 16.68
C TYR A 221 7.96 -10.47 18.14
N PHE A 222 8.62 -9.79 19.07
CA PHE A 222 8.40 -10.02 20.50
C PHE A 222 6.93 -9.78 20.87
N TYR A 223 6.32 -8.70 20.39
CA TYR A 223 4.88 -8.49 20.58
C TYR A 223 4.02 -9.66 20.06
N LEU A 224 4.35 -10.22 18.88
CA LEU A 224 3.61 -11.34 18.27
C LEU A 224 3.82 -12.69 18.99
N ILE A 225 4.99 -12.93 19.59
CA ILE A 225 5.30 -14.20 20.28
C ILE A 225 4.65 -14.24 21.67
N TYR A 226 4.61 -13.11 22.36
CA TYR A 226 4.23 -13.04 23.78
C TYR A 226 2.77 -12.59 24.03
N ASN A 227 1.94 -12.41 22.99
CA ASN A 227 0.51 -12.07 23.10
C ASN A 227 -0.38 -12.95 22.24
#